data_AF-A0AAW0IQP4-F1
#
_entry.id   AF-A0AAW0IQP4-F1
#
_cell.length_a   1.000
_cell.length_b   1.000
_cell.length_c   1.000
_cell.angle_alpha   90.00
_cell.angle_beta   90.00
_cell.angle_gamma   90.00
#
_symmetry.space_group_name_H-M   'P 1'
#
loop_
_entity.id
_entity.type
_entity.pdbx_description
1 polymer ?
#
loop_
_entity_poly.entity_id
_entity_poly.type
_entity_poly.pdbx_seq_one_letter_code
_entity_poly.pdbx_strand_id
1 'polypeptide(L)'
;MTERAGRRCCLGWDFSTQQVKVVAVDAELNVFYEDSVNFDRDLPEFGTQGGVHVHKDRLTVTSPVLMWVQALDLILEKMKALGFDFSQVVALSGAGQQHGSVYWKTGASLALSSLSPALPLHQQLQVKTLVNLIDLQMSSEQSGTPLHRHEWEVEYGLRPALWCRCCPLPVSCSLACFSISDCPIWMDSSTTAQCRQLEAAVGGARALSCLTGSRAYERFTGNQIAKLFQQNPEAYSHSEVVRSSSSPAVLLVPGVVRWRISLVSSFAASLFLGGYAPIDYSDGSGMNLLQIQEKVWSQACLGACAPRLEEKLGSPVPSCSVVGAISSYYVQRYGFPPACKVVAFTGDNPASLAGMRLEEGDIAVSLGTSDTLFLWLQEPMPALEGHIFCNPVDVQHYMALLCFKNGSLMREKIRDESASGSWSKFSKALQSTEMGNKGNLGFYFDVMEITPGIMGRHRFNAENTEVSAFPGDVEIRALIEGQFMAKRIHAEGLGYRVMPKTKILATGGASHNKDILQVLADVFGAPVYVIDTTSSACVGSAYRAFHGLAGGTGVAFSEVVKSAPHPSLAATPSPRASQVYEALLPRYAQLEQRVLSQARGPLE
;
A
#
# COMPACT_ATOMS: atom_id res chain seq x y z
N MET A 1 44.18 6.14 14.98
CA MET A 1 42.95 6.49 14.26
C MET A 1 41.92 5.45 14.64
N THR A 2 41.01 5.79 15.55
CA THR A 2 39.85 4.95 15.87
C THR A 2 38.97 4.89 14.62
N GLU A 3 38.86 3.72 13.99
CA GLU A 3 37.81 3.45 13.00
C GLU A 3 36.48 3.93 13.59
N ARG A 4 35.83 4.90 12.93
CA ARG A 4 34.43 5.20 13.24
C ARG A 4 33.68 3.90 12.98
N ALA A 5 33.21 3.23 14.03
CA ALA A 5 32.29 2.10 13.88
C ALA A 5 31.17 2.57 12.95
N GLY A 6 31.10 1.98 11.76
CA GLY A 6 30.14 2.38 10.74
C GLY A 6 28.72 2.26 11.27
N ARG A 7 27.92 3.30 11.06
CA ARG A 7 26.54 3.37 11.56
C ARG A 7 25.64 2.51 10.68
N ARG A 8 25.55 1.21 11.01
CA ARG A 8 24.67 0.25 10.33
C ARG A 8 23.22 0.76 10.32
N CYS A 9 22.56 0.61 9.18
CA CYS A 9 21.20 1.12 9.00
C CYS A 9 20.34 0.19 8.14
N CYS A 10 19.02 0.35 8.27
CA CYS A 10 18.05 -0.20 7.33
C CYS A 10 17.42 0.92 6.52
N LEU A 11 17.12 0.65 5.25
CA LEU A 11 16.33 1.55 4.41
C LEU A 11 14.86 1.17 4.43
N GLY A 12 14.00 2.18 4.59
CA GLY A 12 12.56 2.08 4.48
C GLY A 12 12.05 2.89 3.30
N TRP A 13 11.57 2.20 2.27
CA TRP A 13 11.06 2.81 1.04
C TRP A 13 9.54 3.01 1.08
N ASP A 14 9.03 3.99 0.35
CA ASP A 14 7.59 4.19 0.12
C ASP A 14 7.34 4.62 -1.32
N PHE A 15 6.78 3.71 -2.12
CA PHE A 15 6.32 3.96 -3.49
C PHE A 15 4.86 4.42 -3.45
N SER A 16 4.68 5.69 -3.06
CA SER A 16 3.37 6.32 -2.87
C SER A 16 2.78 6.82 -4.20
N THR A 17 1.59 7.41 -4.15
CA THR A 17 0.88 7.93 -5.33
C THR A 17 1.56 9.15 -5.95
N GLN A 18 2.15 10.03 -5.14
CA GLN A 18 2.71 11.32 -5.62
C GLN A 18 4.23 11.37 -5.66
N GLN A 19 4.89 10.40 -5.02
CA GLN A 19 6.34 10.42 -4.83
C GLN A 19 6.88 9.05 -4.46
N VAL A 20 8.17 8.84 -4.70
CA VAL A 20 8.97 7.81 -4.04
C VAL A 20 9.73 8.47 -2.89
N LYS A 21 9.64 7.89 -1.69
CA LYS A 21 10.38 8.34 -0.50
C LYS A 21 11.28 7.24 0.04
N VAL A 22 12.32 7.66 0.74
CA VAL A 22 13.20 6.76 1.49
C VAL A 22 13.57 7.38 2.83
N VAL A 23 13.64 6.54 3.87
CA VAL A 23 14.28 6.89 5.14
C VAL A 23 15.40 5.90 5.43
N ALA A 24 16.49 6.37 6.05
CA ALA A 24 17.47 5.50 6.67
C ALA A 24 17.32 5.56 8.19
N VAL A 25 17.24 4.39 8.81
CA VAL A 25 17.06 4.21 10.25
C VAL A 25 18.26 3.46 10.78
N ASP A 26 18.90 3.97 11.84
CA ASP A 26 20.04 3.32 12.49
C ASP A 26 19.63 2.15 13.40
N ALA A 27 20.62 1.43 13.93
CA ALA A 27 20.39 0.30 14.83
C ALA A 27 19.70 0.70 16.15
N GLU A 28 19.80 1.97 16.53
CA GLU A 28 19.10 2.58 17.67
C GLU A 28 17.66 2.99 17.33
N LEU A 29 17.20 2.71 16.10
CA LEU A 29 15.86 3.01 15.56
C LEU A 29 15.56 4.50 15.39
N ASN A 30 16.59 5.32 15.18
CA ASN A 30 16.44 6.74 14.87
C ASN A 30 16.55 6.97 13.36
N VAL A 31 15.60 7.75 12.83
CA VAL A 31 15.68 8.27 11.46
C VAL A 31 16.80 9.32 11.40
N PHE A 32 17.66 9.24 10.39
CA PHE A 32 18.77 10.19 10.23
C PHE A 32 19.01 10.68 8.82
N TYR A 33 18.30 10.08 7.89
CA TYR A 33 18.30 10.48 6.50
C TYR A 33 16.89 10.27 5.98
N GLU A 34 16.38 11.26 5.25
CA GLU A 34 15.11 11.20 4.55
C GLU A 34 15.29 11.93 3.22
N ASP A 35 14.74 11.35 2.16
CA ASP A 35 14.72 11.99 0.85
C ASP A 35 13.48 11.55 0.06
N SER A 36 13.14 12.33 -0.96
CA SER A 36 12.02 12.04 -1.86
C SER A 36 12.23 12.59 -3.28
N VAL A 37 11.52 11.95 -4.21
CA VAL A 37 11.31 12.39 -5.59
C VAL A 37 9.82 12.52 -5.81
N ASN A 38 9.36 13.73 -6.11
CA ASN A 38 7.97 14.04 -6.40
C ASN A 38 7.70 13.93 -7.90
N PHE A 39 6.68 13.17 -8.28
CA PHE A 39 6.46 12.80 -9.68
C PHE A 39 6.16 14.01 -10.57
N ASP A 40 5.21 14.86 -10.20
CA ASP A 40 4.82 15.99 -11.06
C ASP A 40 5.92 17.05 -11.18
N ARG A 41 6.70 17.24 -10.10
CA ARG A 41 7.79 18.23 -10.05
C ARG A 41 9.05 17.74 -10.73
N ASP A 42 9.48 16.52 -10.43
CA ASP A 42 10.80 15.99 -10.80
C ASP A 42 10.76 15.14 -12.07
N LEU A 43 9.57 14.69 -12.50
CA LEU A 43 9.34 13.88 -13.70
C LEU A 43 8.17 14.44 -14.55
N PRO A 44 8.16 15.77 -14.86
CA PRO A 44 7.03 16.42 -15.52
C PRO A 44 6.76 15.87 -16.94
N GLU A 45 7.73 15.20 -17.57
CA GLU A 45 7.60 14.58 -18.89
C GLU A 45 6.53 13.48 -18.96
N PHE A 46 6.15 12.89 -17.82
CA PHE A 46 5.05 11.92 -17.76
C PHE A 46 3.66 12.60 -17.73
N GLY A 47 3.59 13.92 -17.57
CA GLY A 47 2.35 14.69 -17.66
C GLY A 47 1.30 14.31 -16.61
N THR A 48 1.73 13.88 -15.42
CA THR A 48 0.83 13.53 -14.32
C THR A 48 0.33 14.77 -13.56
N GLN A 49 -0.78 14.61 -12.85
CA GLN A 49 -1.25 15.56 -11.85
C GLN A 49 -1.60 14.79 -10.58
N GLY A 50 -0.96 15.13 -9.47
CA GLY A 50 -0.97 14.30 -8.26
C GLY A 50 -0.31 12.93 -8.47
N GLY A 51 0.64 12.80 -9.41
CA GLY A 51 1.28 11.54 -9.76
C GLY A 51 0.42 10.55 -10.55
N VAL A 52 -0.73 11.00 -11.06
CA VAL A 52 -1.70 10.14 -11.75
C VAL A 52 -2.19 10.76 -13.06
N HIS A 53 -2.77 9.92 -13.90
CA HIS A 53 -3.63 10.31 -15.02
C HIS A 53 -5.07 9.94 -14.70
N VAL A 54 -5.93 10.94 -14.58
CA VAL A 54 -7.39 10.74 -14.54
C VAL A 54 -7.89 10.76 -15.98
N HIS A 55 -8.44 9.63 -16.43
CA HIS A 55 -8.88 9.46 -17.82
C HIS A 55 -10.18 10.22 -18.11
N LYS A 56 -10.57 10.23 -19.39
CA LYS A 56 -11.76 10.97 -19.86
C LYS A 56 -13.07 10.53 -19.21
N ASP A 57 -13.17 9.26 -18.80
CA ASP A 57 -14.34 8.70 -18.13
C ASP A 57 -14.48 9.15 -16.66
N ARG A 58 -13.46 9.83 -16.10
CA ARG A 58 -13.37 10.29 -14.70
C ARG A 58 -13.43 9.16 -13.67
N LEU A 59 -13.33 7.90 -14.10
CA LEU A 59 -13.37 6.71 -13.25
C LEU A 59 -12.05 5.95 -13.32
N THR A 60 -11.46 5.86 -14.51
CA THR A 60 -10.18 5.19 -14.73
C THR A 60 -9.05 6.11 -14.27
N VAL A 61 -8.20 5.60 -13.38
CA VAL A 61 -7.05 6.35 -12.83
C VAL A 61 -5.81 5.46 -12.85
N THR A 62 -4.76 5.93 -13.51
CA THR A 62 -3.53 5.16 -13.73
C THR A 62 -2.28 5.98 -13.42
N SER A 63 -1.15 5.29 -13.24
CA SER A 63 0.19 5.91 -13.22
C SER A 63 1.14 5.15 -14.14
N PRO A 64 2.04 5.83 -14.86
CA PRO A 64 3.02 5.15 -15.72
C PRO A 64 4.04 4.35 -14.90
N VAL A 65 4.20 3.05 -15.19
CA VAL A 65 5.15 2.19 -14.45
C VAL A 65 6.60 2.65 -14.58
N LEU A 66 6.99 3.16 -15.76
CA LEU A 66 8.35 3.66 -16.00
C LEU A 66 8.64 4.95 -15.22
N MET A 67 7.63 5.72 -14.83
CA MET A 67 7.79 6.87 -13.93
C MET A 67 8.28 6.41 -12.55
N TRP A 68 7.74 5.31 -12.02
CA TRP A 68 8.21 4.74 -10.75
C TRP A 68 9.63 4.20 -10.84
N VAL A 69 10.00 3.57 -11.97
CA VAL A 69 11.38 3.11 -12.22
C VAL A 69 12.34 4.30 -12.28
N GLN A 70 12.01 5.33 -13.04
CA GLN A 70 12.85 6.52 -13.19
C GLN A 70 12.94 7.32 -11.87
N ALA A 71 11.87 7.37 -11.08
CA ALA A 71 11.90 7.98 -9.75
C ALA A 71 12.88 7.26 -8.80
N LEU A 72 12.96 5.92 -8.89
CA LEU A 72 13.94 5.14 -8.13
C LEU A 72 15.38 5.43 -8.58
N ASP A 73 15.63 5.54 -9.89
CA ASP A 73 16.95 5.96 -10.39
C ASP A 73 17.32 7.36 -9.84
N LEU A 74 16.40 8.32 -9.95
CA LEU A 74 16.63 9.70 -9.49
C LEU A 74 16.94 9.79 -8.00
N ILE A 75 16.17 9.10 -7.14
CA ILE A 75 16.38 9.17 -5.69
C ILE A 75 17.69 8.49 -5.28
N LEU A 76 18.08 7.37 -5.92
CA LEU A 76 19.36 6.71 -5.63
C LEU A 76 20.55 7.56 -6.08
N GLU A 77 20.48 8.19 -7.26
CA GLU A 77 21.51 9.12 -7.70
C GLU A 77 21.58 10.36 -6.81
N LYS A 78 20.44 10.88 -6.34
CA LYS A 78 20.37 11.98 -5.37
C LYS A 78 21.03 11.60 -4.04
N MET A 79 20.71 10.43 -3.49
CA MET A 79 21.35 9.87 -2.29
C MET A 79 22.88 9.79 -2.47
N LYS A 80 23.34 9.25 -3.60
CA LYS A 80 24.78 9.14 -3.93
C LYS A 80 25.44 10.52 -4.04
N ALA A 81 24.80 11.47 -4.71
CA ALA A 81 25.31 12.84 -4.87
C ALA A 81 25.39 13.60 -3.54
N LEU A 82 24.49 13.31 -2.61
CA LEU A 82 24.50 13.83 -1.24
C LEU A 82 25.45 13.09 -0.30
N GLY A 83 26.21 12.11 -0.80
CA GLY A 83 27.22 11.38 -0.04
C GLY A 83 26.64 10.36 0.94
N PHE A 84 25.45 9.83 0.68
CA PHE A 84 24.89 8.74 1.49
C PHE A 84 25.78 7.48 1.41
N ASP A 85 26.18 6.95 2.57
CA ASP A 85 27.05 5.77 2.65
C ASP A 85 26.22 4.47 2.57
N PHE A 86 26.04 3.98 1.34
CA PHE A 86 25.33 2.73 1.07
C PHE A 86 26.00 1.49 1.67
N SER A 87 27.30 1.54 2.02
CA SER A 87 28.02 0.39 2.59
C SER A 87 27.50 -0.02 3.98
N GLN A 88 26.78 0.87 4.65
CA GLN A 88 26.19 0.63 5.98
C GLN A 88 24.83 -0.06 5.94
N VAL A 89 24.21 -0.20 4.76
CA VAL A 89 22.84 -0.72 4.65
C VAL A 89 22.83 -2.23 4.83
N VAL A 90 22.31 -2.69 5.96
CA VAL A 90 22.26 -4.13 6.30
C VAL A 90 21.02 -4.83 5.75
N ALA A 91 19.91 -4.11 5.61
CA ALA A 91 18.70 -4.58 4.96
C ALA A 91 17.85 -3.42 4.46
N LEU A 92 16.91 -3.75 3.59
CA LEU A 92 15.87 -2.84 3.17
C LEU A 92 14.52 -3.54 3.06
N SER A 93 13.47 -2.75 3.20
CA SER A 93 12.09 -3.11 2.88
C SER A 93 11.39 -1.85 2.40
N GLY A 94 10.17 -1.99 1.87
CA GLY A 94 9.36 -0.84 1.55
C GLY A 94 7.87 -1.08 1.61
N ALA A 95 7.18 0.03 1.41
CA ALA A 95 5.77 0.15 1.15
C ALA A 95 5.52 0.44 -0.33
N GLY A 96 4.41 -0.07 -0.86
CA GLY A 96 3.82 0.42 -2.10
C GLY A 96 2.38 0.89 -1.85
N GLN A 97 1.92 1.89 -2.61
CA GLN A 97 0.50 2.23 -2.62
C GLN A 97 -0.34 0.98 -2.91
N GLN A 98 -1.33 0.71 -2.06
CA GLN A 98 -2.08 -0.54 -2.12
C GLN A 98 -2.86 -0.69 -3.42
N HIS A 99 -3.21 -1.95 -3.73
CA HIS A 99 -4.10 -2.37 -4.81
C HIS A 99 -3.56 -2.19 -6.24
N GLY A 100 -2.66 -1.23 -6.46
CA GLY A 100 -2.06 -0.98 -7.77
C GLY A 100 -1.32 -2.19 -8.30
N SER A 101 -1.39 -2.42 -9.62
CA SER A 101 -0.84 -3.63 -10.25
C SER A 101 0.07 -3.32 -11.42
N VAL A 102 1.19 -4.04 -11.50
CA VAL A 102 2.17 -3.99 -12.57
C VAL A 102 2.16 -5.30 -13.35
N TYR A 103 2.18 -5.18 -14.67
CA TYR A 103 2.06 -6.31 -15.60
C TYR A 103 3.36 -6.48 -16.38
N TRP A 104 4.16 -7.46 -15.95
CA TRP A 104 5.44 -7.76 -16.57
C TRP A 104 5.25 -8.56 -17.86
N LYS A 105 5.97 -8.15 -18.91
CA LYS A 105 6.01 -8.86 -20.20
C LYS A 105 6.94 -10.07 -20.12
N THR A 106 6.79 -11.04 -21.05
CA THR A 106 7.79 -12.11 -21.19
C THR A 106 9.18 -11.55 -21.42
N GLY A 107 10.15 -12.21 -20.80
CA GLY A 107 11.55 -11.82 -20.86
C GLY A 107 11.96 -10.78 -19.81
N ALA A 108 11.02 -10.14 -19.11
CA ALA A 108 11.37 -9.16 -18.08
C ALA A 108 12.20 -9.76 -16.94
N SER A 109 11.97 -11.03 -16.57
CA SER A 109 12.81 -11.74 -15.59
C SER A 109 14.27 -11.82 -16.03
N LEU A 110 14.53 -12.00 -17.33
CA LEU A 110 15.90 -12.04 -17.85
C LEU A 110 16.53 -10.66 -17.72
N ALA A 111 15.82 -9.61 -18.15
CA ALA A 111 16.28 -8.23 -18.04
C ALA A 111 16.60 -7.83 -16.58
N LEU A 112 15.76 -8.22 -15.62
CA LEU A 112 16.00 -8.01 -14.19
C LEU A 112 17.25 -8.76 -13.69
N SER A 113 17.46 -10.00 -14.12
CA SER A 113 18.60 -10.81 -13.70
C SER A 113 19.94 -10.37 -14.34
N SER A 114 19.88 -9.63 -15.45
CA SER A 114 21.04 -9.20 -16.23
C SER A 114 21.27 -7.68 -16.19
N LEU A 115 20.83 -7.01 -15.11
CA LEU A 115 21.02 -5.57 -14.95
C LEU A 115 22.51 -5.20 -14.92
N SER A 116 22.92 -4.34 -15.84
CA SER A 116 24.26 -3.74 -15.91
C SER A 116 24.35 -2.53 -14.98
N PRO A 117 25.35 -2.44 -14.09
CA PRO A 117 25.54 -1.30 -13.20
C PRO A 117 25.94 -0.02 -13.93
N ALA A 118 26.34 -0.09 -15.20
CA ALA A 118 26.70 1.07 -16.00
C ALA A 118 25.51 1.95 -16.37
N LEU A 119 24.30 1.37 -16.42
CA LEU A 119 23.10 2.05 -16.91
C LEU A 119 22.04 2.23 -15.80
N PRO A 120 21.20 3.27 -15.87
CA PRO A 120 20.02 3.39 -15.00
C PRO A 120 18.98 2.29 -15.29
N LEU A 121 18.14 1.98 -14.31
CA LEU A 121 17.08 0.97 -14.44
C LEU A 121 16.09 1.33 -15.55
N HIS A 122 15.67 2.59 -15.60
CA HIS A 122 14.70 3.09 -16.58
C HIS A 122 15.13 2.76 -18.00
N GLN A 123 16.40 3.03 -18.34
CA GLN A 123 16.94 2.73 -19.66
C GLN A 123 16.92 1.23 -19.97
N GLN A 124 17.28 0.38 -19.00
CA GLN A 124 17.37 -1.07 -19.19
C GLN A 124 15.99 -1.76 -19.27
N LEU A 125 14.99 -1.24 -18.56
CA LEU A 125 13.63 -1.79 -18.52
C LEU A 125 12.71 -1.22 -19.63
N GLN A 126 13.14 -0.16 -20.31
CA GLN A 126 12.44 0.46 -21.44
C GLN A 126 12.78 -0.18 -22.81
N VAL A 127 13.95 -0.82 -22.98
CA VAL A 127 14.57 -1.13 -24.28
C VAL A 127 13.65 -1.88 -25.26
N LYS A 128 13.35 -1.26 -26.41
CA LYS A 128 12.49 -1.83 -27.46
C LYS A 128 13.23 -2.67 -28.53
N THR A 129 14.55 -2.88 -28.47
CA THR A 129 15.27 -3.74 -29.44
C THR A 129 16.64 -4.20 -28.94
N LEU A 130 17.01 -5.46 -29.25
CA LEU A 130 18.26 -6.14 -28.86
C LEU A 130 19.57 -5.57 -29.46
N VAL A 131 19.51 -4.51 -30.28
CA VAL A 131 20.70 -4.01 -31.01
C VAL A 131 21.75 -3.40 -30.06
N ASN A 132 21.36 -2.92 -28.87
CA ASN A 132 22.30 -2.18 -28.01
C ASN A 132 23.06 -3.01 -26.97
N LEU A 133 22.68 -4.26 -26.68
CA LEU A 133 23.35 -5.05 -25.63
C LEU A 133 24.65 -5.71 -26.10
N ILE A 134 24.74 -6.10 -27.38
CA ILE A 134 25.94 -6.73 -27.95
C ILE A 134 27.02 -5.67 -28.27
N ASP A 135 26.63 -4.50 -28.78
CA ASP A 135 27.58 -3.42 -29.11
C ASP A 135 28.21 -2.75 -27.88
N LEU A 136 27.54 -2.78 -26.72
CA LEU A 136 28.07 -2.23 -25.46
C LEU A 136 29.13 -3.13 -24.78
N GLN A 137 29.08 -4.44 -25.03
CA GLN A 137 30.09 -5.36 -24.49
C GLN A 137 31.38 -5.35 -25.33
N MET A 138 31.26 -5.10 -26.63
CA MET A 138 32.40 -5.04 -27.56
C MET A 138 33.17 -3.71 -27.55
N SER A 139 32.65 -2.65 -26.91
CA SER A 139 33.31 -1.33 -26.86
C SER A 139 34.19 -1.11 -25.63
N SER A 140 34.27 -2.09 -24.72
CA SER A 140 35.14 -2.01 -23.53
C SER A 140 36.55 -2.58 -23.72
N GLU A 141 36.86 -3.14 -24.89
CA GLU A 141 38.20 -3.60 -25.23
C GLU A 141 38.70 -2.99 -26.55
N GLN A 142 39.90 -2.41 -26.46
CA GLN A 142 40.84 -2.04 -27.52
C GLN A 142 40.80 -0.61 -28.09
N SER A 143 41.72 0.19 -27.54
CA SER A 143 42.59 1.05 -28.34
C SER A 143 43.47 0.16 -29.25
N GLY A 144 43.23 0.20 -30.56
CA GLY A 144 44.02 -0.55 -31.53
C GLY A 144 43.33 -0.60 -32.89
N THR A 145 44.09 -0.33 -33.95
CA THR A 145 43.67 -0.26 -35.37
C THR A 145 42.85 -1.46 -35.87
N PRO A 146 41.91 -1.27 -36.82
CA PRO A 146 41.00 -2.32 -37.26
C PRO A 146 41.71 -3.35 -38.16
N LEU A 147 41.79 -4.60 -37.73
CA LEU A 147 42.16 -5.75 -38.56
C LEU A 147 40.92 -6.41 -39.16
N HIS A 148 41.01 -6.81 -40.43
CA HIS A 148 39.91 -7.42 -41.18
C HIS A 148 39.55 -8.82 -40.64
N ARG A 149 38.24 -9.11 -40.67
CA ARG A 149 37.51 -10.26 -40.11
C ARG A 149 38.07 -11.68 -40.41
N HIS A 150 39.03 -11.84 -41.32
CA HIS A 150 39.51 -13.17 -41.73
C HIS A 150 40.78 -13.66 -40.99
N GLU A 151 41.48 -12.80 -40.26
CA GLU A 151 42.76 -13.17 -39.61
C GLU A 151 42.59 -13.66 -38.16
N TRP A 152 41.44 -13.41 -37.52
CA TRP A 152 41.18 -13.85 -36.13
C TRP A 152 40.87 -15.35 -35.97
N GLU A 153 40.48 -16.04 -37.05
CA GLU A 153 40.02 -17.44 -36.98
C GLU A 153 41.16 -18.47 -36.89
N VAL A 154 42.41 -18.07 -37.16
CA VAL A 154 43.57 -18.99 -37.18
C VAL A 154 44.35 -18.97 -35.87
N GLU A 155 44.30 -17.89 -35.08
CA GLU A 155 45.20 -17.69 -33.93
C GLU A 155 44.66 -18.24 -32.59
N TYR A 156 43.33 -18.42 -32.42
CA TYR A 156 42.72 -18.76 -31.12
C TYR A 156 41.95 -20.07 -31.02
N GLY A 157 41.96 -20.94 -32.05
CA GLY A 157 41.54 -22.34 -31.92
C GLY A 157 40.14 -22.61 -31.34
N LEU A 158 39.18 -21.70 -31.51
CA LEU A 158 37.80 -21.89 -31.04
C LEU A 158 36.95 -22.59 -32.12
N ARG A 159 36.50 -23.82 -31.83
CA ARG A 159 35.56 -24.56 -32.70
C ARG A 159 34.17 -23.92 -32.67
N PRO A 160 33.47 -23.81 -33.82
CA PRO A 160 32.10 -23.30 -33.86
C PRO A 160 31.11 -24.43 -33.52
N ALA A 161 30.58 -24.43 -32.31
CA ALA A 161 29.33 -25.12 -32.00
C ALA A 161 28.24 -24.07 -31.80
N LEU A 162 27.08 -24.27 -32.45
CA LEU A 162 25.87 -23.42 -32.45
C LEU A 162 25.77 -22.34 -33.55
N TRP A 163 25.89 -22.73 -34.83
CA TRP A 163 25.25 -21.98 -35.91
C TRP A 163 24.36 -22.94 -36.72
N CYS A 164 23.07 -23.02 -36.35
CA CYS A 164 22.07 -23.73 -37.14
C CYS A 164 21.71 -22.90 -38.38
N ARG A 165 22.04 -23.41 -39.58
CA ARG A 165 21.94 -22.72 -40.88
C ARG A 165 20.52 -22.61 -41.49
N CYS A 166 19.45 -22.78 -40.72
CA CYS A 166 18.09 -22.92 -41.30
C CYS A 166 17.07 -21.82 -40.94
N CYS A 167 17.47 -20.65 -40.42
CA CYS A 167 16.51 -19.54 -40.23
C CYS A 167 17.14 -18.16 -40.47
N PRO A 168 16.91 -17.50 -41.61
CA PRO A 168 17.32 -16.13 -41.85
C PRO A 168 16.18 -15.18 -41.48
N LEU A 169 15.87 -15.03 -40.19
CA LEU A 169 15.03 -13.92 -39.71
C LEU A 169 15.58 -13.45 -38.36
N PRO A 170 15.99 -12.18 -38.22
CA PRO A 170 16.22 -11.60 -36.91
C PRO A 170 14.83 -11.43 -36.28
N VAL A 171 14.47 -12.28 -35.32
CA VAL A 171 13.28 -12.02 -34.50
C VAL A 171 13.61 -10.77 -33.67
N SER A 172 13.19 -9.60 -34.16
CA SER A 172 13.25 -8.35 -33.41
C SER A 172 12.26 -8.43 -32.25
N CYS A 173 12.65 -9.10 -31.17
CA CYS A 173 11.88 -9.08 -29.93
C CYS A 173 12.01 -7.69 -29.31
N SER A 174 10.91 -6.94 -29.34
CA SER A 174 10.78 -5.71 -28.56
C SER A 174 10.75 -6.03 -27.06
N LEU A 175 11.81 -5.63 -26.37
CA LEU A 175 12.15 -5.96 -24.97
C LEU A 175 11.59 -4.97 -23.94
N ALA A 176 10.49 -4.29 -24.26
CA ALA A 176 9.79 -3.52 -23.22
C ALA A 176 9.36 -4.47 -22.10
N CYS A 177 9.82 -4.24 -20.86
CA CYS A 177 9.62 -5.18 -19.74
C CYS A 177 8.18 -5.20 -19.20
N PHE A 178 7.32 -4.30 -19.67
CA PHE A 178 5.94 -4.14 -19.20
C PHE A 178 4.96 -4.34 -20.36
N SER A 179 3.92 -5.14 -20.16
CA SER A 179 2.83 -5.30 -21.13
C SER A 179 1.80 -4.18 -21.02
N ILE A 180 1.78 -3.48 -19.88
CA ILE A 180 0.93 -2.31 -19.60
C ILE A 180 1.83 -1.16 -19.15
N SER A 181 1.76 -0.02 -19.85
CA SER A 181 2.46 1.20 -19.47
C SER A 181 1.80 1.89 -18.28
N ASP A 182 0.48 2.02 -18.35
CA ASP A 182 -0.33 2.79 -17.41
C ASP A 182 -1.03 1.83 -16.44
N CYS A 183 -0.46 1.71 -15.26
CA CYS A 183 -0.90 0.77 -14.24
C CYS A 183 -2.11 1.35 -13.49
N PRO A 184 -3.20 0.58 -13.29
CA PRO A 184 -4.29 1.02 -12.42
C PRO A 184 -3.79 1.15 -10.98
N ILE A 185 -4.30 2.16 -10.28
CA ILE A 185 -3.92 2.47 -8.89
C ILE A 185 -5.15 2.49 -7.97
N TRP A 186 -4.95 2.72 -6.67
CA TRP A 186 -6.02 2.68 -5.66
C TRP A 186 -7.18 3.66 -5.91
N MET A 187 -6.95 4.74 -6.66
CA MET A 187 -7.95 5.74 -7.01
C MET A 187 -8.92 5.30 -8.11
N ASP A 188 -8.62 4.22 -8.83
CA ASP A 188 -9.45 3.72 -9.91
C ASP A 188 -10.80 3.20 -9.38
N SER A 189 -11.88 3.66 -10.01
CA SER A 189 -13.28 3.32 -9.66
C SER A 189 -14.07 2.78 -10.86
N SER A 190 -13.39 2.21 -11.84
CA SER A 190 -13.96 1.89 -13.16
C SER A 190 -14.43 0.44 -13.33
N THR A 191 -14.37 -0.39 -12.28
CA THR A 191 -14.54 -1.85 -12.37
C THR A 191 -15.79 -2.38 -11.67
N THR A 192 -16.83 -1.54 -11.48
CA THR A 192 -18.07 -1.95 -10.81
C THR A 192 -18.72 -3.18 -11.44
N ALA A 193 -18.62 -3.34 -12.78
CA ALA A 193 -19.12 -4.51 -13.48
C ALA A 193 -18.38 -5.79 -13.04
N GLN A 194 -17.05 -5.75 -12.97
CA GLN A 194 -16.21 -6.87 -12.53
C GLN A 194 -16.42 -7.18 -11.05
N CYS A 195 -16.61 -6.17 -10.21
CA CYS A 195 -16.96 -6.37 -8.80
C CYS A 195 -18.23 -7.21 -8.65
N ARG A 196 -19.29 -6.86 -9.37
CA ARG A 196 -20.57 -7.61 -9.35
C ARG A 196 -20.41 -9.03 -9.89
N GLN A 197 -19.63 -9.20 -10.95
CA GLN A 197 -19.33 -10.53 -11.51
C GLN A 197 -18.59 -11.41 -10.50
N LEU A 198 -17.57 -10.88 -9.83
CA LEU A 198 -16.81 -11.59 -8.81
C LEU A 198 -17.68 -11.97 -7.62
N GLU A 199 -18.46 -11.02 -7.08
CA GLU A 199 -19.40 -11.30 -5.99
C GLU A 199 -20.39 -12.40 -6.39
N ALA A 200 -21.00 -12.31 -7.57
CA ALA A 200 -21.95 -13.33 -8.04
C ALA A 200 -21.29 -14.71 -8.20
N ALA A 201 -20.06 -14.77 -8.72
CA ALA A 201 -19.35 -16.02 -8.97
C ALA A 201 -18.98 -16.80 -7.70
N VAL A 202 -18.83 -16.11 -6.56
CA VAL A 202 -18.42 -16.73 -5.29
C VAL A 202 -19.55 -16.83 -4.25
N GLY A 203 -20.80 -16.56 -4.64
CA GLY A 203 -21.97 -16.69 -3.75
C GLY A 203 -22.35 -15.41 -3.00
N GLY A 204 -21.93 -14.25 -3.49
CA GLY A 204 -22.34 -12.92 -3.02
C GLY A 204 -21.26 -12.16 -2.26
N ALA A 205 -21.53 -10.88 -1.99
CA ALA A 205 -20.62 -9.95 -1.31
C ALA A 205 -20.16 -10.44 0.07
N ARG A 206 -21.08 -11.05 0.85
CA ARG A 206 -20.77 -11.62 2.17
C ARG A 206 -19.78 -12.78 2.06
N ALA A 207 -20.01 -13.69 1.12
CA ALA A 207 -19.14 -14.86 0.91
C ALA A 207 -17.73 -14.44 0.48
N LEU A 208 -17.64 -13.48 -0.45
CA LEU A 208 -16.34 -12.90 -0.85
C LEU A 208 -15.60 -12.26 0.32
N SER A 209 -16.33 -11.54 1.18
CA SER A 209 -15.76 -10.93 2.38
C SER A 209 -15.28 -11.96 3.40
N CYS A 210 -16.04 -13.04 3.64
CA CYS A 210 -15.58 -14.13 4.50
C CYS A 210 -14.30 -14.79 3.98
N LEU A 211 -14.15 -14.94 2.66
CA LEU A 211 -12.95 -15.49 2.06
C LEU A 211 -11.76 -14.52 2.13
N THR A 212 -11.98 -13.27 1.74
CA THR A 212 -10.90 -12.34 1.38
C THR A 212 -10.74 -11.15 2.33
N GLY A 213 -11.58 -11.05 3.35
CA GLY A 213 -11.62 -9.93 4.29
C GLY A 213 -12.30 -8.67 3.74
N SER A 214 -12.81 -8.69 2.51
CA SER A 214 -13.54 -7.57 1.90
C SER A 214 -14.57 -8.07 0.90
N ARG A 215 -15.70 -7.36 0.78
CA ARG A 215 -16.53 -7.48 -0.42
C ARG A 215 -15.77 -6.95 -1.66
N ALA A 216 -16.36 -6.99 -2.85
CA ALA A 216 -15.67 -6.47 -4.03
C ALA A 216 -15.65 -4.94 -3.99
N TYR A 217 -14.47 -4.36 -4.21
CA TYR A 217 -14.26 -2.92 -4.35
C TYR A 217 -13.51 -2.65 -5.66
N GLU A 218 -13.85 -1.56 -6.33
CA GLU A 218 -13.37 -1.30 -7.69
C GLU A 218 -11.84 -1.28 -7.79
N ARG A 219 -11.20 -0.64 -6.83
CA ARG A 219 -9.73 -0.55 -6.79
C ARG A 219 -9.03 -1.88 -6.52
N PHE A 220 -9.71 -2.87 -5.93
CA PHE A 220 -9.08 -4.13 -5.54
C PHE A 220 -8.58 -4.89 -6.78
N THR A 221 -7.37 -5.42 -6.65
CA THR A 221 -6.54 -5.83 -7.78
C THR A 221 -7.17 -6.90 -8.66
N GLY A 222 -7.91 -7.87 -8.09
CA GLY A 222 -8.61 -8.90 -8.85
C GLY A 222 -9.60 -8.32 -9.87
N ASN A 223 -10.32 -7.26 -9.50
CA ASN A 223 -11.29 -6.60 -10.38
C ASN A 223 -10.57 -5.82 -11.51
N GLN A 224 -9.43 -5.20 -11.21
CA GLN A 224 -8.59 -4.51 -12.20
C GLN A 224 -7.96 -5.49 -13.20
N ILE A 225 -7.49 -6.65 -12.72
CA ILE A 225 -6.97 -7.73 -13.56
C ILE A 225 -8.09 -8.27 -14.47
N ALA A 226 -9.30 -8.46 -13.93
CA ALA A 226 -10.46 -8.90 -14.71
C ALA A 226 -10.83 -7.90 -15.81
N LYS A 227 -10.85 -6.59 -15.49
CA LYS A 227 -11.07 -5.53 -16.49
C LYS A 227 -10.01 -5.58 -17.58
N LEU A 228 -8.74 -5.70 -17.21
CA LEU A 228 -7.65 -5.78 -18.18
C LEU A 228 -7.81 -7.01 -19.09
N PHE A 229 -8.08 -8.18 -18.52
CA PHE A 229 -8.29 -9.40 -19.30
C PHE A 229 -9.47 -9.26 -20.28
N GLN A 230 -10.57 -8.64 -19.86
CA GLN A 230 -11.76 -8.44 -20.69
C GLN A 230 -11.55 -7.40 -21.80
N GLN A 231 -10.88 -6.29 -21.50
CA GLN A 231 -10.71 -5.16 -22.44
C GLN A 231 -9.48 -5.28 -23.33
N ASN A 232 -8.40 -5.84 -22.79
CA ASN A 232 -7.15 -6.05 -23.49
C ASN A 232 -6.61 -7.47 -23.24
N PRO A 233 -7.34 -8.49 -23.72
CA PRO A 233 -6.89 -9.87 -23.60
C PRO A 233 -5.55 -10.06 -24.30
N GLU A 234 -5.23 -9.27 -25.32
CA GLU A 234 -3.94 -9.29 -25.98
C GLU A 234 -2.79 -8.85 -25.07
N ALA A 235 -2.90 -7.79 -24.27
CA ALA A 235 -1.85 -7.43 -23.32
C ALA A 235 -1.80 -8.37 -22.10
N TYR A 236 -2.96 -8.88 -21.68
CA TYR A 236 -3.02 -9.95 -20.69
C TYR A 236 -2.39 -11.24 -21.22
N SER A 237 -2.51 -11.55 -22.52
CA SER A 237 -2.09 -12.80 -23.16
C SER A 237 -0.85 -12.69 -24.02
N HIS A 238 -0.30 -11.53 -24.36
CA HIS A 238 1.12 -11.30 -24.71
C HIS A 238 2.00 -11.39 -23.48
N SER A 239 1.35 -11.79 -22.40
CA SER A 239 1.76 -12.98 -21.74
C SER A 239 1.77 -14.33 -22.61
N GLU A 240 2.27 -14.28 -23.88
CA GLU A 240 2.16 -15.18 -25.10
C GLU A 240 0.81 -15.81 -25.55
N VAL A 241 0.37 -15.36 -26.73
CA VAL A 241 -0.28 -16.17 -27.78
C VAL A 241 0.77 -16.46 -28.85
N VAL A 242 1.22 -17.70 -28.96
CA VAL A 242 1.80 -18.20 -30.22
C VAL A 242 0.63 -18.61 -31.10
N ARG A 243 0.39 -17.86 -32.19
CA ARG A 243 -0.54 -18.28 -33.23
C ARG A 243 -0.02 -19.57 -33.86
N SER A 244 -0.88 -20.58 -33.91
CA SER A 244 -0.58 -21.85 -34.57
C SER A 244 -0.44 -21.64 -36.08
N SER A 245 0.75 -21.85 -36.60
CA SER A 245 0.92 -22.37 -37.95
C SER A 245 2.14 -23.29 -37.95
N SER A 246 1.86 -24.59 -37.82
CA SER A 246 2.68 -25.69 -38.34
C SER A 246 4.21 -25.52 -38.22
N SER A 247 4.72 -25.48 -36.99
CA SER A 247 6.14 -25.78 -36.71
C SER A 247 6.30 -26.36 -35.30
N PRO A 248 7.08 -27.44 -35.14
CA PRO A 248 7.12 -28.20 -33.90
C PRO A 248 8.02 -27.50 -32.86
N ALA A 249 7.52 -27.47 -31.63
CA ALA A 249 8.31 -27.32 -30.40
C ALA A 249 9.26 -26.11 -30.33
N VAL A 250 8.72 -24.95 -29.96
CA VAL A 250 9.51 -24.03 -29.12
C VAL A 250 9.76 -24.76 -27.80
N LEU A 251 11.01 -25.14 -27.59
CA LEU A 251 11.51 -25.85 -26.42
C LEU A 251 10.95 -25.22 -25.14
N LEU A 252 10.04 -25.92 -24.47
CA LEU A 252 9.62 -25.59 -23.12
C LEU A 252 10.85 -25.78 -22.22
N VAL A 253 11.59 -24.72 -21.90
CA VAL A 253 12.57 -24.77 -20.81
C VAL A 253 11.76 -24.79 -19.52
N PRO A 254 11.70 -25.90 -18.78
CA PRO A 254 10.99 -25.96 -17.51
C PRO A 254 11.63 -24.96 -16.53
N GLY A 255 10.82 -24.15 -15.84
CA GLY A 255 11.30 -23.24 -14.78
C GLY A 255 11.44 -21.76 -15.15
N VAL A 256 11.26 -21.36 -16.42
CA VAL A 256 11.22 -19.93 -16.78
C VAL A 256 9.80 -19.39 -16.57
N VAL A 257 9.61 -18.56 -15.52
CA VAL A 257 8.36 -17.83 -15.29
C VAL A 257 8.18 -16.83 -16.42
N ARG A 258 7.29 -17.16 -17.35
CA ARG A 258 7.06 -16.34 -18.54
C ARG A 258 6.30 -15.04 -18.20
N TRP A 259 5.50 -15.03 -17.14
CA TRP A 259 4.50 -13.98 -16.85
C TRP A 259 4.50 -13.61 -15.37
N ARG A 260 4.39 -12.32 -15.06
CA ARG A 260 4.26 -11.87 -13.67
C ARG A 260 3.30 -10.71 -13.55
N ILE A 261 2.42 -10.78 -12.57
CA ILE A 261 1.65 -9.62 -12.09
C ILE A 261 2.13 -9.37 -10.66
N SER A 262 2.51 -8.12 -10.40
CA SER A 262 2.99 -7.66 -9.11
C SER A 262 2.03 -6.60 -8.56
N LEU A 263 1.85 -6.55 -7.25
CA LEU A 263 1.42 -5.31 -6.58
C LEU A 263 2.58 -4.31 -6.59
N VAL A 264 2.30 -3.00 -6.48
CA VAL A 264 3.34 -1.94 -6.45
C VAL A 264 4.44 -2.25 -5.43
N SER A 265 4.07 -2.78 -4.26
CA SER A 265 4.98 -3.26 -3.21
C SER A 265 5.95 -4.34 -3.72
N SER A 266 5.42 -5.48 -4.21
CA SER A 266 6.23 -6.57 -4.77
C SER A 266 6.99 -6.17 -6.05
N PHE A 267 6.47 -5.23 -6.83
CA PHE A 267 7.15 -4.64 -7.98
C PHE A 267 8.41 -3.90 -7.54
N ALA A 268 8.30 -2.99 -6.56
CA ALA A 268 9.43 -2.25 -6.02
C ALA A 268 10.49 -3.20 -5.42
N ALA A 269 10.06 -4.21 -4.65
CA ALA A 269 10.97 -5.25 -4.16
C ALA A 269 11.70 -5.98 -5.30
N SER A 270 11.02 -6.24 -6.41
CA SER A 270 11.61 -6.91 -7.58
C SER A 270 12.74 -6.10 -8.22
N LEU A 271 12.61 -4.77 -8.22
CA LEU A 271 13.66 -3.87 -8.72
C LEU A 271 14.94 -4.01 -7.87
N PHE A 272 14.83 -4.10 -6.54
CA PHE A 272 15.98 -4.28 -5.64
C PHE A 272 16.61 -5.68 -5.73
N LEU A 273 15.79 -6.71 -5.94
CA LEU A 273 16.25 -8.09 -6.06
C LEU A 273 16.96 -8.40 -7.39
N GLY A 274 16.61 -7.69 -8.48
CA GLY A 274 16.97 -8.13 -9.82
C GLY A 274 16.24 -9.42 -10.23
N GLY A 275 15.03 -9.61 -9.73
CA GLY A 275 14.19 -10.78 -9.98
C GLY A 275 12.80 -10.59 -9.39
N TYR A 276 11.84 -11.45 -9.74
CA TYR A 276 10.47 -11.30 -9.25
C TYR A 276 10.35 -11.58 -7.75
N ALA A 277 9.92 -10.58 -6.99
CA ALA A 277 9.56 -10.74 -5.59
C ALA A 277 8.15 -11.35 -5.45
N PRO A 278 7.91 -12.18 -4.42
CA PRO A 278 6.57 -12.63 -4.05
C PRO A 278 5.70 -11.47 -3.53
N ILE A 279 4.38 -11.65 -3.62
CA ILE A 279 3.40 -10.78 -2.94
C ILE A 279 3.32 -11.23 -1.48
N ASP A 280 3.29 -10.30 -0.54
CA ASP A 280 3.14 -10.64 0.88
C ASP A 280 1.67 -10.87 1.25
N TYR A 281 1.41 -11.52 2.39
CA TYR A 281 0.05 -11.78 2.84
C TYR A 281 -0.76 -10.51 3.11
N SER A 282 -0.13 -9.46 3.63
CA SER A 282 -0.85 -8.26 4.04
C SER A 282 -1.35 -7.48 2.82
N ASP A 283 -0.47 -7.09 1.89
CA ASP A 283 -0.90 -6.38 0.68
C ASP A 283 -1.68 -7.30 -0.27
N GLY A 284 -1.36 -8.61 -0.29
CA GLY A 284 -2.12 -9.63 -1.01
C GLY A 284 -3.58 -9.75 -0.56
N SER A 285 -3.90 -9.33 0.67
CA SER A 285 -5.29 -9.27 1.15
C SER A 285 -6.10 -8.16 0.45
N GLY A 286 -5.44 -7.12 -0.08
CA GLY A 286 -6.06 -6.00 -0.80
C GLY A 286 -6.49 -6.32 -2.24
N MET A 287 -6.68 -7.60 -2.59
CA MET A 287 -6.87 -8.05 -3.97
C MET A 287 -8.23 -8.69 -4.27
N ASN A 288 -9.02 -9.06 -3.25
CA ASN A 288 -10.17 -9.97 -3.38
C ASN A 288 -9.80 -11.36 -3.95
N LEU A 289 -8.55 -11.80 -3.75
CA LEU A 289 -8.03 -13.07 -4.26
C LEU A 289 -7.46 -13.98 -3.17
N LEU A 290 -6.83 -13.44 -2.13
CA LEU A 290 -6.22 -14.21 -1.05
C LEU A 290 -7.28 -14.71 -0.07
N GLN A 291 -7.25 -16.00 0.28
CA GLN A 291 -7.97 -16.52 1.44
C GLN A 291 -7.21 -16.11 2.70
N ILE A 292 -7.72 -15.12 3.42
CA ILE A 292 -6.96 -14.52 4.52
C ILE A 292 -6.75 -15.47 5.70
N GLN A 293 -7.56 -16.52 5.86
CA GLN A 293 -7.39 -17.52 6.90
C GLN A 293 -6.28 -18.52 6.54
N GLU A 294 -6.43 -19.17 5.38
CA GLU A 294 -5.53 -20.24 4.89
C GLU A 294 -4.22 -19.71 4.28
N LYS A 295 -4.12 -18.39 4.03
CA LYS A 295 -2.95 -17.73 3.44
C LYS A 295 -2.57 -18.27 2.04
N VAL A 296 -3.57 -18.74 1.29
CA VAL A 296 -3.45 -19.22 -0.10
C VAL A 296 -4.42 -18.50 -1.02
N TRP A 297 -4.18 -18.53 -2.33
CA TRP A 297 -5.11 -17.93 -3.28
C TRP A 297 -6.43 -18.72 -3.37
N SER A 298 -7.55 -18.01 -3.40
CA SER A 298 -8.86 -18.59 -3.63
C SER A 298 -9.03 -18.97 -5.09
N GLN A 299 -9.07 -20.27 -5.37
CA GLN A 299 -9.25 -20.78 -6.74
C GLN A 299 -10.55 -20.27 -7.39
N ALA A 300 -11.63 -20.13 -6.60
CA ALA A 300 -12.88 -19.55 -7.06
C ALA A 300 -12.73 -18.08 -7.49
N CYS A 301 -12.03 -17.27 -6.67
CA CYS A 301 -11.80 -15.86 -6.99
C CYS A 301 -10.86 -15.71 -8.21
N LEU A 302 -9.78 -16.50 -8.26
CA LEU A 302 -8.85 -16.50 -9.39
C LEU A 302 -9.58 -16.83 -10.71
N GLY A 303 -10.35 -17.92 -10.73
CA GLY A 303 -11.09 -18.37 -11.91
C GLY A 303 -12.17 -17.39 -12.36
N ALA A 304 -12.78 -16.64 -11.42
CA ALA A 304 -13.75 -15.59 -11.73
C ALA A 304 -13.11 -14.33 -12.33
N CYS A 305 -11.84 -14.04 -12.00
CA CYS A 305 -11.14 -12.85 -12.50
C CYS A 305 -10.48 -13.06 -13.86
N ALA A 306 -9.58 -14.04 -13.98
CA ALA A 306 -8.83 -14.27 -15.22
C ALA A 306 -8.18 -15.68 -15.26
N PRO A 307 -7.99 -16.27 -16.45
CA PRO A 307 -7.42 -17.61 -16.59
C PRO A 307 -5.92 -17.65 -16.25
N ARG A 308 -5.47 -18.74 -15.61
CA ARG A 308 -4.05 -18.96 -15.23
C ARG A 308 -3.47 -17.85 -14.34
N LEU A 309 -4.32 -17.21 -13.54
CA LEU A 309 -3.92 -16.08 -12.72
C LEU A 309 -2.94 -16.48 -11.60
N GLU A 310 -3.11 -17.65 -11.01
CA GLU A 310 -2.21 -18.15 -9.95
C GLU A 310 -0.74 -18.21 -10.41
N GLU A 311 -0.48 -18.72 -11.62
CA GLU A 311 0.88 -18.78 -12.19
C GLU A 311 1.50 -17.39 -12.34
N LYS A 312 0.68 -16.36 -12.63
CA LYS A 312 1.13 -14.97 -12.80
C LYS A 312 1.40 -14.28 -11.47
N LEU A 313 0.70 -14.67 -10.40
CA LEU A 313 0.91 -14.11 -9.06
C LEU A 313 2.04 -14.82 -8.31
N GLY A 314 2.23 -16.12 -8.57
CA GLY A 314 3.07 -17.01 -7.76
C GLY A 314 2.57 -17.15 -6.32
N SER A 315 3.28 -17.89 -5.50
CA SER A 315 2.88 -18.12 -4.11
C SER A 315 3.09 -16.86 -3.25
N PRO A 316 2.12 -16.50 -2.39
CA PRO A 316 2.28 -15.40 -1.46
C PRO A 316 3.14 -15.82 -0.26
N VAL A 317 3.75 -14.86 0.44
CA VAL A 317 4.68 -15.13 1.55
C VAL A 317 4.34 -14.31 2.81
N PRO A 318 4.81 -14.73 4.00
CA PRO A 318 4.75 -13.90 5.19
C PRO A 318 5.42 -12.54 4.98
N SER A 319 4.84 -11.48 5.53
CA SER A 319 5.35 -10.11 5.37
C SER A 319 6.75 -9.90 5.95
N CYS A 320 7.18 -10.68 6.94
CA CYS A 320 8.53 -10.59 7.52
C CYS A 320 9.57 -11.49 6.82
N SER A 321 9.27 -12.01 5.63
CA SER A 321 10.18 -12.90 4.88
C SER A 321 11.36 -12.14 4.27
N VAL A 322 12.57 -12.66 4.43
CA VAL A 322 13.71 -12.27 3.59
C VAL A 322 13.52 -12.91 2.21
N VAL A 323 13.27 -12.11 1.19
CA VAL A 323 12.96 -12.58 -0.17
C VAL A 323 14.20 -12.76 -1.04
N GLY A 324 15.35 -12.24 -0.60
CA GLY A 324 16.64 -12.43 -1.26
C GLY A 324 17.70 -11.45 -0.78
N ALA A 325 18.89 -11.54 -1.36
CA ALA A 325 19.91 -10.50 -1.25
C ALA A 325 19.65 -9.41 -2.30
N ILE A 326 20.16 -8.20 -2.05
CA ILE A 326 20.12 -7.12 -3.02
C ILE A 326 20.87 -7.51 -4.31
N SER A 327 20.39 -7.07 -5.48
CA SER A 327 21.03 -7.33 -6.76
C SER A 327 22.47 -6.79 -6.79
N SER A 328 23.36 -7.51 -7.47
CA SER A 328 24.73 -7.07 -7.74
C SER A 328 24.78 -5.74 -8.49
N TYR A 329 23.69 -5.36 -9.18
CA TYR A 329 23.51 -4.03 -9.76
C TYR A 329 23.76 -2.92 -8.73
N TYR A 330 23.12 -2.99 -7.56
CA TYR A 330 23.22 -1.96 -6.53
C TYR A 330 24.55 -2.03 -5.77
N VAL A 331 25.12 -3.23 -5.62
CA VAL A 331 26.45 -3.43 -5.05
C VAL A 331 27.49 -2.69 -5.90
N GLN A 332 27.48 -2.90 -7.22
CA GLN A 332 28.47 -2.32 -8.12
C GLN A 332 28.22 -0.83 -8.43
N ARG A 333 26.96 -0.40 -8.57
CA ARG A 333 26.62 0.98 -8.96
C ARG A 333 26.64 1.97 -7.79
N TYR A 334 26.15 1.55 -6.62
CA TYR A 334 25.93 2.41 -5.46
C TYR A 334 26.76 2.04 -4.23
N GLY A 335 27.34 0.83 -4.18
CA GLY A 335 28.21 0.41 -3.07
C GLY A 335 27.47 -0.22 -1.89
N PHE A 336 26.27 -0.77 -2.11
CA PHE A 336 25.62 -1.61 -1.09
C PHE A 336 26.49 -2.83 -0.75
N PRO A 337 26.46 -3.33 0.50
CA PRO A 337 27.13 -4.58 0.82
C PRO A 337 26.39 -5.75 0.14
N PRO A 338 27.09 -6.75 -0.41
CA PRO A 338 26.47 -7.90 -1.08
C PRO A 338 25.59 -8.75 -0.15
N ALA A 339 25.77 -8.62 1.16
CA ALA A 339 24.96 -9.27 2.18
C ALA A 339 23.68 -8.49 2.54
N CYS A 340 23.45 -7.30 1.97
CA CYS A 340 22.23 -6.52 2.22
C CYS A 340 21.00 -7.35 1.86
N LYS A 341 20.11 -7.54 2.84
CA LYS A 341 18.89 -8.34 2.66
C LYS A 341 17.74 -7.49 2.14
N VAL A 342 16.93 -8.06 1.27
CA VAL A 342 15.63 -7.50 0.90
C VAL A 342 14.56 -8.27 1.66
N VAL A 343 13.86 -7.60 2.57
CA VAL A 343 12.67 -8.13 3.23
C VAL A 343 11.46 -7.81 2.36
N ALA A 344 10.47 -8.70 2.33
CA ALA A 344 9.26 -8.55 1.53
C ALA A 344 8.65 -7.15 1.73
N PHE A 345 8.28 -6.49 0.64
CA PHE A 345 7.58 -5.22 0.71
C PHE A 345 6.10 -5.50 1.02
N THR A 346 5.40 -4.51 1.55
CA THR A 346 3.97 -4.61 1.92
C THR A 346 3.23 -3.35 1.47
N GLY A 347 1.92 -3.27 1.68
CA GLY A 347 1.13 -2.07 1.43
C GLY A 347 1.51 -0.91 2.38
N ASP A 348 1.27 0.33 1.97
CA ASP A 348 1.52 1.54 2.75
C ASP A 348 0.77 1.61 4.10
N ASN A 349 -0.50 1.18 4.14
CA ASN A 349 -1.28 1.10 5.37
C ASN A 349 -0.74 0.01 6.32
N PRO A 350 -0.48 -1.24 5.87
CA PRO A 350 0.26 -2.21 6.66
C PRO A 350 1.62 -1.72 7.16
N ALA A 351 2.40 -1.06 6.32
CA ALA A 351 3.69 -0.49 6.73
C ALA A 351 3.50 0.60 7.79
N SER A 352 2.47 1.44 7.65
CA SER A 352 2.15 2.46 8.64
C SER A 352 1.72 1.86 9.98
N LEU A 353 0.97 0.75 9.98
CA LEU A 353 0.66 0.00 11.21
C LEU A 353 1.95 -0.43 11.92
N ALA A 354 2.92 -0.96 11.17
CA ALA A 354 4.23 -1.33 11.71
C ALA A 354 5.01 -0.11 12.23
N GLY A 355 4.98 1.01 11.51
CA GLY A 355 5.65 2.26 11.91
C GLY A 355 5.05 2.90 13.16
N MET A 356 3.73 2.78 13.31
CA MET A 356 2.96 3.17 14.50
C MET A 356 3.11 2.17 15.66
N ARG A 357 3.68 0.99 15.40
CA ARG A 357 3.91 -0.07 16.40
C ARG A 357 2.62 -0.48 17.11
N LEU A 358 1.53 -0.62 16.36
CA LEU A 358 0.29 -1.12 16.95
C LEU A 358 0.47 -2.55 17.43
N GLU A 359 -0.04 -2.84 18.63
CA GLU A 359 -0.09 -4.16 19.23
C GLU A 359 -1.54 -4.63 19.37
N GLU A 360 -1.72 -5.83 19.93
CA GLU A 360 -3.03 -6.37 20.24
C GLU A 360 -3.85 -5.43 21.14
N GLY A 361 -5.03 -5.06 20.64
CA GLY A 361 -5.96 -4.15 21.31
C GLY A 361 -5.73 -2.68 20.96
N ASP A 362 -4.69 -2.33 20.22
CA ASP A 362 -4.43 -0.95 19.80
C ASP A 362 -5.21 -0.57 18.54
N ILE A 363 -5.43 0.73 18.38
CA ILE A 363 -5.97 1.34 17.16
C ILE A 363 -5.15 2.56 16.77
N ALA A 364 -5.21 2.93 15.48
CA ALA A 364 -4.77 4.25 15.04
C ALA A 364 -5.85 4.96 14.25
N VAL A 365 -5.93 6.28 14.41
CA VAL A 365 -6.85 7.16 13.68
C VAL A 365 -6.03 8.18 12.91
N SER A 366 -6.02 8.04 11.58
CA SER A 366 -5.49 9.06 10.67
C SER A 366 -6.61 10.05 10.35
N LEU A 367 -6.46 11.30 10.79
CA LEU A 367 -7.46 12.37 10.65
C LEU A 367 -7.11 13.31 9.50
N GLY A 368 -7.55 12.95 8.29
CA GLY A 368 -7.26 13.69 7.05
C GLY A 368 -8.52 14.15 6.31
N THR A 369 -8.38 14.43 5.01
CA THR A 369 -9.52 14.72 4.11
C THR A 369 -10.58 13.64 4.20
N SER A 370 -10.15 12.38 4.21
CA SER A 370 -10.89 11.24 4.73
C SER A 370 -10.19 10.76 5.99
N ASP A 371 -10.95 10.27 6.96
CA ASP A 371 -10.38 9.63 8.14
C ASP A 371 -10.19 8.14 7.85
N THR A 372 -9.09 7.57 8.34
CA THR A 372 -8.81 6.12 8.25
C THR A 372 -8.55 5.58 9.64
N LEU A 373 -9.28 4.52 9.99
CA LEU A 373 -9.12 3.80 11.25
C LEU A 373 -8.37 2.49 10.99
N PHE A 374 -7.29 2.27 11.73
CA PHE A 374 -6.48 1.06 11.74
C PHE A 374 -6.80 0.27 13.00
N LEU A 375 -7.06 -1.02 12.85
CA LEU A 375 -7.39 -1.91 13.97
C LEU A 375 -6.42 -3.09 13.99
N TRP A 376 -6.00 -3.50 15.18
CA TRP A 376 -5.47 -4.85 15.40
C TRP A 376 -6.62 -5.81 15.67
N LEU A 377 -6.65 -6.96 14.97
CA LEU A 377 -7.69 -7.98 15.12
C LEU A 377 -7.06 -9.36 15.31
N GLN A 378 -7.43 -10.04 16.40
CA GLN A 378 -7.11 -11.46 16.58
C GLN A 378 -8.10 -12.35 15.82
N GLU A 379 -9.38 -12.14 16.11
CA GLU A 379 -10.50 -12.88 15.52
C GLU A 379 -11.34 -11.91 14.68
N PRO A 380 -11.05 -11.78 13.38
CA PRO A 380 -11.75 -10.84 12.53
C PRO A 380 -13.18 -11.30 12.26
N MET A 381 -14.11 -10.35 12.19
CA MET A 381 -15.44 -10.56 11.62
C MET A 381 -15.53 -9.78 10.31
N PRO A 382 -15.17 -10.38 9.15
CA PRO A 382 -15.34 -9.72 7.86
C PRO A 382 -16.77 -9.21 7.72
N ALA A 383 -16.99 -8.10 7.02
CA ALA A 383 -18.31 -7.47 6.86
C ALA A 383 -18.51 -6.96 5.42
N LEU A 384 -19.64 -6.30 5.16
CA LEU A 384 -19.87 -5.60 3.88
C LEU A 384 -19.20 -4.22 3.82
N GLU A 385 -18.58 -3.81 4.92
CA GLU A 385 -17.81 -2.58 5.10
C GLU A 385 -16.45 -2.93 5.70
N GLY A 386 -15.51 -2.00 5.55
CA GLY A 386 -14.14 -2.18 6.01
C GLY A 386 -13.36 -3.24 5.22
N HIS A 387 -12.08 -3.33 5.55
CA HIS A 387 -11.14 -4.24 4.91
C HIS A 387 -10.32 -4.96 5.95
N ILE A 388 -10.37 -6.28 5.97
CA ILE A 388 -9.56 -7.11 6.88
C ILE A 388 -8.41 -7.71 6.09
N PHE A 389 -7.19 -7.45 6.56
CA PHE A 389 -5.96 -7.93 5.95
C PHE A 389 -5.19 -8.83 6.93
N CYS A 390 -4.36 -9.71 6.40
CA CYS A 390 -3.35 -10.38 7.22
C CYS A 390 -2.43 -9.32 7.85
N ASN A 391 -2.06 -9.48 9.12
CA ASN A 391 -1.24 -8.49 9.81
C ASN A 391 0.22 -8.56 9.33
N PRO A 392 0.87 -7.42 9.03
CA PRO A 392 2.21 -7.38 8.45
C PRO A 392 3.33 -7.66 9.45
N VAL A 393 3.04 -7.63 10.75
CA VAL A 393 4.02 -7.83 11.84
C VAL A 393 3.71 -9.06 12.69
N ASP A 394 2.54 -9.69 12.46
CA ASP A 394 2.14 -10.96 13.07
C ASP A 394 1.39 -11.83 12.06
N VAL A 395 2.02 -12.94 11.64
CA VAL A 395 1.51 -13.81 10.57
C VAL A 395 0.21 -14.53 10.94
N GLN A 396 -0.07 -14.70 12.24
CA GLN A 396 -1.24 -15.46 12.72
C GLN A 396 -2.49 -14.58 12.78
N HIS A 397 -2.32 -13.27 12.95
CA HIS A 397 -3.40 -12.34 13.22
C HIS A 397 -3.67 -11.39 12.03
N TYR A 398 -4.55 -10.43 12.26
CA TYR A 398 -5.13 -9.57 11.24
C TYR A 398 -5.02 -8.09 11.62
N MET A 399 -5.19 -7.26 10.61
CA MET A 399 -5.46 -5.84 10.78
C MET A 399 -6.73 -5.49 10.01
N ALA A 400 -7.37 -4.38 10.36
CA ALA A 400 -8.44 -3.85 9.53
C ALA A 400 -8.31 -2.35 9.27
N LEU A 401 -8.87 -1.94 8.14
CA LEU A 401 -9.03 -0.54 7.74
C LEU A 401 -10.52 -0.21 7.59
N LEU A 402 -10.95 0.87 8.23
CA LEU A 402 -12.24 1.51 7.99
C LEU A 402 -12.00 2.93 7.48
N CYS A 403 -12.66 3.28 6.39
CA CYS A 403 -12.49 4.57 5.71
C CYS A 403 -13.75 5.41 5.86
N PHE A 404 -13.59 6.65 6.33
CA PHE A 404 -14.67 7.61 6.51
C PHE A 404 -14.40 8.81 5.60
N LYS A 405 -15.24 8.99 4.59
CA LYS A 405 -15.08 10.02 3.57
C LYS A 405 -15.25 11.42 4.14
N ASN A 406 -16.17 11.60 5.09
CA ASN A 406 -16.48 12.90 5.69
C ASN A 406 -15.56 13.21 6.89
N GLY A 407 -14.27 13.45 6.60
CA GLY A 407 -13.23 13.76 7.60
C GLY A 407 -13.04 15.26 7.86
N SER A 408 -11.88 15.80 7.47
CA SER A 408 -11.46 17.17 7.80
C SER A 408 -12.34 18.25 7.18
N LEU A 409 -12.84 18.04 5.96
CA LEU A 409 -13.70 19.02 5.28
C LEU A 409 -14.99 19.25 6.06
N MET A 410 -15.54 18.21 6.70
CA MET A 410 -16.70 18.39 7.57
C MET A 410 -16.36 19.13 8.87
N ARG A 411 -15.21 18.81 9.49
CA ARG A 411 -14.74 19.54 10.68
C ARG A 411 -14.49 21.02 10.38
N GLU A 412 -13.88 21.32 9.25
CA GLU A 412 -13.67 22.69 8.76
C GLU A 412 -14.99 23.41 8.48
N LYS A 413 -15.93 22.75 7.78
CA LYS A 413 -17.22 23.35 7.47
C LYS A 413 -18.04 23.67 8.73
N ILE A 414 -18.10 22.76 9.70
CA ILE A 414 -18.78 23.02 10.98
C ILE A 414 -18.03 24.07 11.80
N ARG A 415 -16.69 24.13 11.75
CA ARG A 415 -15.90 25.22 12.34
C ARG A 415 -16.27 26.57 11.73
N ASP A 416 -16.43 26.64 10.41
CA ASP A 416 -16.79 27.88 9.72
C ASP A 416 -18.20 28.33 10.07
N GLU A 417 -19.16 27.40 10.05
CA GLU A 417 -20.57 27.65 10.36
C GLU A 417 -20.81 27.98 11.85
N SER A 418 -20.14 27.29 12.78
CA SER A 418 -20.46 27.32 14.22
C SER A 418 -19.38 27.94 15.12
N ALA A 419 -18.16 28.14 14.62
CA ALA A 419 -17.02 28.67 15.39
C ALA A 419 -16.32 29.86 14.71
N SER A 420 -17.00 30.55 13.79
CA SER A 420 -16.44 31.70 13.03
C SER A 420 -15.11 31.39 12.34
N GLY A 421 -14.93 30.16 11.87
CA GLY A 421 -13.70 29.71 11.21
C GLY A 421 -12.47 29.55 12.12
N SER A 422 -12.64 29.57 13.44
CA SER A 422 -11.52 29.49 14.39
C SER A 422 -11.46 28.14 15.10
N TRP A 423 -10.35 27.41 14.93
CA TRP A 423 -10.07 26.20 15.70
C TRP A 423 -9.95 26.46 17.21
N SER A 424 -9.55 27.67 17.63
CA SER A 424 -9.54 28.04 19.05
C SER A 424 -10.96 28.15 19.62
N LYS A 425 -11.91 28.72 18.87
CA LYS A 425 -13.33 28.74 19.27
C LYS A 425 -13.94 27.33 19.23
N PHE A 426 -13.57 26.53 18.24
CA PHE A 426 -13.96 25.12 18.16
C PHE A 426 -13.53 24.32 19.40
N SER A 427 -12.28 24.50 19.83
CA SER A 427 -11.76 23.95 21.09
C SER A 427 -12.54 24.43 22.31
N LYS A 428 -12.82 25.73 22.41
CA LYS A 428 -13.63 26.29 23.52
C LYS A 428 -15.04 25.71 23.57
N ALA A 429 -15.67 25.45 22.43
CA ALA A 429 -16.97 24.79 22.36
C ALA A 429 -16.93 23.34 22.89
N LEU A 430 -15.86 22.60 22.62
CA LEU A 430 -15.67 21.25 23.19
C LEU A 430 -15.42 21.29 24.70
N GLN A 431 -14.78 22.36 25.20
CA GLN A 431 -14.53 22.59 26.63
C GLN A 431 -15.79 23.08 27.39
N SER A 432 -16.66 23.86 26.73
CA SER A 432 -17.89 24.41 27.32
C SER A 432 -19.06 23.42 27.33
N THR A 433 -18.90 22.26 26.67
CA THR A 433 -19.93 21.23 26.55
C THR A 433 -19.52 19.94 27.25
N GLU A 434 -20.46 19.36 28.01
CA GLU A 434 -20.26 18.12 28.74
C GLU A 434 -20.19 16.90 27.82
N MET A 435 -19.49 15.85 28.28
CA MET A 435 -19.50 14.54 27.62
C MET A 435 -20.94 14.03 27.41
N GLY A 436 -21.21 13.49 26.23
CA GLY A 436 -22.51 13.00 25.80
C GLY A 436 -23.47 14.11 25.34
N ASN A 437 -23.02 15.37 25.32
CA ASN A 437 -23.71 16.51 24.69
C ASN A 437 -25.18 16.69 25.14
N LYS A 438 -25.48 16.37 26.41
CA LYS A 438 -26.85 16.34 26.97
C LYS A 438 -27.82 15.45 26.15
N GLY A 439 -27.30 14.41 25.51
CA GLY A 439 -28.06 13.48 24.69
C GLY A 439 -28.31 13.94 23.25
N ASN A 440 -27.73 15.06 22.80
CA ASN A 440 -27.85 15.50 21.41
C ASN A 440 -26.84 14.77 20.51
N LEU A 441 -27.34 14.10 19.47
CA LEU A 441 -26.57 13.27 18.56
C LEU A 441 -26.66 13.78 17.12
N GLY A 442 -25.56 13.65 16.37
CA GLY A 442 -25.50 14.10 14.98
C GLY A 442 -24.72 13.18 14.05
N PHE A 443 -25.16 13.15 12.79
CA PHE A 443 -24.51 12.51 11.65
C PHE A 443 -24.29 13.59 10.59
N TYR A 444 -23.07 13.72 10.07
CA TYR A 444 -22.70 14.84 9.18
C TYR A 444 -22.03 14.33 7.91
N PHE A 445 -22.82 14.03 6.90
CA PHE A 445 -22.36 13.41 5.65
C PHE A 445 -22.75 14.26 4.44
N ASP A 446 -22.04 15.37 4.21
CA ASP A 446 -22.31 16.27 3.07
C ASP A 446 -22.04 15.60 1.72
N VAL A 447 -21.16 14.58 1.71
CA VAL A 447 -21.00 13.65 0.59
C VAL A 447 -21.39 12.24 1.03
N MET A 448 -21.73 11.37 0.06
CA MET A 448 -22.02 9.96 0.33
C MET A 448 -20.87 9.33 1.13
N GLU A 449 -21.19 8.86 2.33
CA GLU A 449 -20.25 8.20 3.23
C GLU A 449 -19.99 6.76 2.76
N ILE A 450 -18.83 6.21 3.13
CA ILE A 450 -18.40 4.83 2.86
C ILE A 450 -18.83 3.93 4.02
N THR A 451 -18.66 4.40 5.25
CA THR A 451 -18.91 3.66 6.49
C THR A 451 -19.80 4.49 7.42
N PRO A 452 -21.13 4.28 7.39
CA PRO A 452 -21.91 3.47 6.44
C PRO A 452 -22.35 4.30 5.21
N GLY A 453 -23.00 3.67 4.23
CA GLY A 453 -23.52 4.32 3.03
C GLY A 453 -24.72 5.26 3.28
N ILE A 454 -24.48 6.41 3.92
CA ILE A 454 -25.47 7.45 4.25
C ILE A 454 -25.03 8.78 3.62
N MET A 455 -25.99 9.62 3.26
CA MET A 455 -25.78 11.02 2.91
C MET A 455 -26.73 11.92 3.72
N GLY A 456 -26.34 13.17 3.93
CA GLY A 456 -27.12 14.20 4.62
C GLY A 456 -26.64 14.47 6.04
N ARG A 457 -27.21 15.52 6.64
CA ARG A 457 -26.99 15.87 8.04
C ARG A 457 -28.24 15.53 8.84
N HIS A 458 -28.09 14.61 9.80
CA HIS A 458 -29.19 14.10 10.62
C HIS A 458 -28.90 14.45 12.08
N ARG A 459 -29.83 15.13 12.74
CA ARG A 459 -29.64 15.63 14.12
C ARG A 459 -30.78 15.16 15.00
N PHE A 460 -30.46 14.62 16.17
CA PHE A 460 -31.44 14.07 17.11
C PHE A 460 -31.25 14.67 18.49
N ASN A 461 -32.33 15.18 19.09
CA ASN A 461 -32.32 15.65 20.47
C ASN A 461 -32.28 14.48 21.47
N ALA A 462 -32.31 14.77 22.78
CA ALA A 462 -32.28 13.76 23.84
C ALA A 462 -33.43 12.74 23.77
N GLU A 463 -34.58 13.12 23.22
CA GLU A 463 -35.76 12.28 23.06
C GLU A 463 -35.80 11.50 21.73
N ASN A 464 -34.69 11.45 20.97
CA ASN A 464 -34.59 10.82 19.64
C ASN A 464 -35.51 11.44 18.56
N THR A 465 -35.92 12.69 18.78
CA THR A 465 -36.67 13.46 17.79
C THR A 465 -35.68 14.15 16.87
N GLU A 466 -35.92 14.04 15.56
CA GLU A 466 -35.11 14.71 14.58
C GLU A 466 -35.34 16.23 14.62
N VAL A 467 -34.26 17.01 14.60
CA VAL A 467 -34.30 18.47 14.70
C VAL A 467 -33.54 19.10 13.54
N SER A 468 -33.92 20.32 13.15
CA SER A 468 -33.31 21.00 12.01
C SER A 468 -31.91 21.56 12.31
N ALA A 469 -31.64 21.95 13.55
CA ALA A 469 -30.38 22.58 13.96
C ALA A 469 -30.10 22.42 15.47
N PHE A 470 -28.83 22.60 15.84
CA PHE A 470 -28.39 22.74 17.22
C PHE A 470 -27.77 24.12 17.48
N PRO A 471 -27.66 24.57 18.75
CA PRO A 471 -26.75 25.64 19.11
C PRO A 471 -25.31 25.32 18.67
N GLY A 472 -24.51 26.33 18.31
CA GLY A 472 -23.18 26.13 17.71
C GLY A 472 -22.24 25.21 18.52
N ASP A 473 -22.16 25.40 19.84
CA ASP A 473 -21.31 24.55 20.69
C ASP A 473 -21.78 23.08 20.71
N VAL A 474 -23.11 22.87 20.71
CA VAL A 474 -23.74 21.55 20.67
C VAL A 474 -23.51 20.88 19.30
N GLU A 475 -23.54 21.64 18.21
CA GLU A 475 -23.25 21.17 16.85
C GLU A 475 -21.81 20.68 16.73
N ILE A 476 -20.86 21.43 17.29
CA ILE A 476 -19.43 21.09 17.31
C ILE A 476 -19.19 19.79 18.08
N ARG A 477 -19.77 19.64 19.27
CA ARG A 477 -19.64 18.41 20.04
C ARG A 477 -20.34 17.23 19.35
N ALA A 478 -21.55 17.43 18.82
CA ALA A 478 -22.28 16.37 18.12
C ALA A 478 -21.50 15.82 16.91
N LEU A 479 -20.79 16.69 16.17
CA LEU A 479 -19.90 16.26 15.08
C LEU A 479 -18.78 15.36 15.60
N ILE A 480 -18.01 15.83 16.59
CA ILE A 480 -16.79 15.15 17.03
C ILE A 480 -17.14 13.86 17.79
N GLU A 481 -18.11 13.89 18.70
CA GLU A 481 -18.60 12.68 19.37
C GLU A 481 -19.17 11.69 18.36
N GLY A 482 -19.99 12.15 17.41
CA GLY A 482 -20.56 11.29 16.37
C GLY A 482 -19.48 10.62 15.53
N GLN A 483 -18.48 11.37 15.07
CA GLN A 483 -17.35 10.83 14.29
C GLN A 483 -16.57 9.75 15.04
N PHE A 484 -16.35 9.89 16.36
CA PHE A 484 -15.61 8.90 17.13
C PHE A 484 -16.48 7.73 17.60
N MET A 485 -17.76 7.96 17.93
CA MET A 485 -18.70 6.90 18.25
C MET A 485 -18.93 5.99 17.05
N ALA A 486 -19.11 6.56 15.85
CA ALA A 486 -19.18 5.79 14.61
C ALA A 486 -17.93 4.91 14.43
N LYS A 487 -16.73 5.49 14.54
CA LYS A 487 -15.47 4.74 14.46
C LYS A 487 -15.42 3.58 15.46
N ARG A 488 -15.85 3.79 16.71
CA ARG A 488 -15.90 2.73 17.73
C ARG A 488 -16.91 1.63 17.37
N ILE A 489 -18.14 2.01 17.00
CA ILE A 489 -19.21 1.08 16.64
C ILE A 489 -18.81 0.20 15.45
N HIS A 490 -18.30 0.81 14.38
CA HIS A 490 -17.88 0.06 13.19
C HIS A 490 -16.65 -0.80 13.46
N ALA A 491 -15.70 -0.36 14.29
CA ALA A 491 -14.59 -1.20 14.72
C ALA A 491 -15.10 -2.43 15.49
N GLU A 492 -15.99 -2.22 16.45
CA GLU A 492 -16.59 -3.29 17.23
C GLU A 492 -17.39 -4.28 16.35
N GLY A 493 -17.98 -3.81 15.25
CA GLY A 493 -18.63 -4.62 14.23
C GLY A 493 -17.68 -5.54 13.46
N LEU A 494 -16.40 -5.19 13.34
CA LEU A 494 -15.36 -6.03 12.73
C LEU A 494 -14.67 -6.99 13.73
N GLY A 495 -15.13 -7.02 14.98
CA GLY A 495 -14.58 -7.86 16.04
C GLY A 495 -13.56 -7.16 16.95
N TYR A 496 -13.29 -5.87 16.76
CA TYR A 496 -12.41 -5.12 17.67
C TYR A 496 -13.05 -4.96 19.06
N ARG A 497 -12.23 -4.99 20.12
CA ARG A 497 -12.64 -4.70 21.49
C ARG A 497 -11.58 -3.87 22.17
N VAL A 498 -12.01 -2.87 22.94
CA VAL A 498 -11.11 -2.11 23.82
C VAL A 498 -10.65 -3.02 24.95
N MET A 499 -9.36 -3.04 25.21
CA MET A 499 -8.71 -3.82 26.27
C MET A 499 -8.09 -2.87 27.31
N PRO A 500 -7.79 -3.33 28.53
CA PRO A 500 -7.08 -2.52 29.53
C PRO A 500 -5.72 -1.98 29.06
N LYS A 501 -5.08 -2.67 28.11
CA LYS A 501 -3.78 -2.29 27.51
C LYS A 501 -3.90 -1.40 26.27
N THR A 502 -5.11 -1.15 25.77
CA THR A 502 -5.35 -0.41 24.52
C THR A 502 -4.70 0.96 24.54
N LYS A 503 -3.99 1.27 23.47
CA LYS A 503 -3.49 2.59 23.13
C LYS A 503 -4.13 3.04 21.83
N ILE A 504 -4.44 4.33 21.75
CA ILE A 504 -4.95 4.96 20.54
C ILE A 504 -3.86 5.86 19.99
N LEU A 505 -3.45 5.65 18.75
CA LEU A 505 -2.54 6.56 18.06
C LEU A 505 -3.33 7.50 17.14
N ALA A 506 -3.19 8.81 17.32
CA ALA A 506 -3.81 9.81 16.47
C ALA A 506 -2.75 10.52 15.61
N THR A 507 -3.03 10.63 14.32
CA THR A 507 -2.20 11.37 13.36
C THR A 507 -3.08 12.20 12.41
N GLY A 508 -2.46 13.01 11.55
CA GLY A 508 -3.15 13.92 10.63
C GLY A 508 -3.50 15.27 11.25
N GLY A 509 -4.04 16.19 10.44
CA GLY A 509 -4.15 17.61 10.81
C GLY A 509 -4.93 17.86 12.11
N ALA A 510 -5.96 17.07 12.38
CA ALA A 510 -6.78 17.22 13.59
C ALA A 510 -6.14 16.64 14.86
N SER A 511 -5.07 15.83 14.77
CA SER A 511 -4.36 15.33 15.95
C SER A 511 -3.60 16.44 16.71
N HIS A 512 -3.42 17.61 16.10
CA HIS A 512 -2.87 18.78 16.79
C HIS A 512 -3.86 19.45 17.75
N ASN A 513 -5.16 19.12 17.67
CA ASN A 513 -6.18 19.69 18.55
C ASN A 513 -6.44 18.76 19.75
N LYS A 514 -5.94 19.17 20.93
CA LYS A 514 -6.06 18.38 22.17
C LYS A 514 -7.50 18.12 22.59
N ASP A 515 -8.42 19.06 22.35
CA ASP A 515 -9.82 18.91 22.75
C ASP A 515 -10.55 17.89 21.87
N ILE A 516 -10.20 17.80 20.58
CA ILE A 516 -10.66 16.70 19.72
C ILE A 516 -10.12 15.36 20.22
N LEU A 517 -8.82 15.30 20.58
CA LEU A 517 -8.22 14.07 21.10
C LEU A 517 -8.77 13.66 22.47
N GLN A 518 -9.21 14.61 23.28
CA GLN A 518 -9.88 14.32 24.54
C GLN A 518 -11.19 13.56 24.30
N VAL A 519 -12.01 13.99 23.33
CA VAL A 519 -13.24 13.26 22.96
C VAL A 519 -12.94 11.87 22.42
N LEU A 520 -11.87 11.72 21.63
CA LEU A 520 -11.42 10.39 21.17
C LEU A 520 -11.06 9.47 22.35
N ALA A 521 -10.30 9.98 23.32
CA ALA A 521 -9.93 9.24 24.53
C ALA A 521 -11.17 8.86 25.34
N ASP A 522 -12.10 9.79 25.51
CA ASP A 522 -13.33 9.59 26.28
C ASP A 522 -14.25 8.55 25.63
N VAL A 523 -14.47 8.65 24.31
CA VAL A 523 -15.36 7.74 23.55
C VAL A 523 -14.85 6.30 23.56
N PHE A 524 -13.54 6.09 23.45
CA PHE A 524 -12.96 4.74 23.47
C PHE A 524 -12.61 4.27 24.88
N GLY A 525 -12.57 5.15 25.88
CA GLY A 525 -12.15 4.81 27.23
C GLY A 525 -10.68 4.40 27.32
N ALA A 526 -9.81 4.93 26.46
CA ALA A 526 -8.40 4.55 26.37
C ALA A 526 -7.48 5.77 26.08
N PRO A 527 -6.20 5.72 26.52
CA PRO A 527 -5.25 6.81 26.32
C PRO A 527 -4.92 7.05 24.83
N VAL A 528 -4.86 8.32 24.45
CA VAL A 528 -4.52 8.77 23.10
C VAL A 528 -3.11 9.34 23.07
N TYR A 529 -2.32 8.82 22.14
CA TYR A 529 -0.97 9.25 21.86
C TYR A 529 -0.91 9.89 20.48
N VAL A 530 -0.02 10.87 20.31
CA VAL A 530 0.29 11.47 19.01
C VAL A 530 1.71 11.11 18.64
N ILE A 531 1.86 10.69 17.39
CA ILE A 531 3.15 10.37 16.79
C ILE A 531 3.38 11.33 15.61
N ASP A 532 4.54 11.98 15.61
CA ASP A 532 4.95 12.85 14.52
C ASP A 532 5.54 11.98 13.40
N THR A 533 4.68 11.38 12.59
CA THR A 533 5.10 10.53 11.46
C THR A 533 4.49 11.04 10.17
N THR A 534 5.14 12.04 9.57
CA THR A 534 4.93 12.38 8.15
C THR A 534 5.37 11.24 7.21
N SER A 535 6.17 10.30 7.71
CA SER A 535 6.73 9.16 6.96
C SER A 535 6.53 7.79 7.65
N SER A 536 5.33 7.53 8.21
CA SER A 536 4.99 6.28 8.91
C SER A 536 5.26 5.01 8.08
N ALA A 537 4.92 5.02 6.79
CA ALA A 537 5.13 3.88 5.90
C ALA A 537 6.63 3.60 5.66
N CYS A 538 7.45 4.65 5.46
CA CYS A 538 8.90 4.50 5.32
C CYS A 538 9.51 3.95 6.62
N VAL A 539 9.20 4.57 7.76
CA VAL A 539 9.74 4.18 9.07
C VAL A 539 9.33 2.75 9.43
N GLY A 540 8.06 2.40 9.23
CA GLY A 540 7.56 1.05 9.45
C GLY A 540 8.20 0.01 8.53
N SER A 541 8.52 0.40 7.29
CA SER A 541 9.30 -0.45 6.39
C SER A 541 10.72 -0.70 6.90
N ALA A 542 11.42 0.34 7.38
CA ALA A 542 12.74 0.18 7.97
C ALA A 542 12.70 -0.69 9.25
N TYR A 543 11.68 -0.53 10.10
CA TYR A 543 11.46 -1.40 11.27
C TYR A 543 11.21 -2.86 10.88
N ARG A 544 10.43 -3.11 9.83
CA ARG A 544 10.24 -4.46 9.30
C ARG A 544 11.51 -5.06 8.71
N ALA A 545 12.38 -4.24 8.12
CA ALA A 545 13.71 -4.69 7.69
C ALA A 545 14.59 -5.10 8.89
N PHE A 546 14.58 -4.32 9.98
CA PHE A 546 15.23 -4.71 11.24
C PHE A 546 14.63 -5.99 11.83
N HIS A 547 13.31 -6.15 11.82
CA HIS A 547 12.64 -7.35 12.30
C HIS A 547 13.06 -8.60 11.51
N GLY A 548 13.12 -8.50 10.18
CA GLY A 548 13.64 -9.57 9.33
C GLY A 548 15.11 -9.92 9.61
N LEU A 549 15.92 -8.97 10.09
CA LEU A 549 17.30 -9.21 10.50
C LEU A 549 17.42 -9.83 11.90
N ALA A 550 16.58 -9.42 12.84
CA ALA A 550 16.64 -9.84 14.24
C ALA A 550 16.16 -11.28 14.49
N GLY A 551 15.46 -11.88 13.52
CA GLY A 551 14.96 -13.26 13.62
C GLY A 551 13.64 -13.50 12.90
N GLY A 552 13.03 -12.48 12.29
CA GLY A 552 11.76 -12.59 11.57
C GLY A 552 10.67 -13.19 12.46
N THR A 553 10.03 -14.27 12.00
CA THR A 553 8.98 -14.98 12.75
C THR A 553 9.44 -15.58 14.09
N GLY A 554 10.75 -15.70 14.33
CA GLY A 554 11.30 -16.21 15.60
C GLY A 554 11.32 -15.18 16.74
N VAL A 555 11.05 -13.90 16.47
CA VAL A 555 11.05 -12.82 17.46
C VAL A 555 9.82 -11.94 17.27
N ALA A 556 9.16 -11.53 18.35
CA ALA A 556 8.03 -10.61 18.27
C ALA A 556 8.49 -9.24 17.72
N PHE A 557 7.70 -8.66 16.81
CA PHE A 557 8.01 -7.35 16.22
C PHE A 557 8.15 -6.26 17.30
N SER A 558 7.24 -6.24 18.28
CA SER A 558 7.24 -5.28 19.40
C SER A 558 8.56 -5.26 20.19
N GLU A 559 9.19 -6.41 20.39
CA GLU A 559 10.50 -6.52 21.07
C GLU A 559 11.63 -5.91 20.25
N VAL A 560 11.56 -6.00 18.92
CA VAL A 560 12.57 -5.40 18.02
C VAL A 560 12.43 -3.88 18.02
N VAL A 561 11.20 -3.36 18.03
CA VAL A 561 10.93 -1.92 17.92
C VAL A 561 10.77 -1.20 19.27
N LYS A 562 11.11 -1.84 20.38
CA LYS A 562 10.90 -1.29 21.73
C LYS A 562 11.69 0.00 21.99
N SER A 563 12.89 0.13 21.42
CA SER A 563 13.74 1.32 21.58
C SER A 563 13.39 2.47 20.64
N ALA A 564 12.44 2.27 19.72
CA ALA A 564 12.04 3.32 18.80
C ALA A 564 11.34 4.47 19.56
N PRO A 565 11.44 5.72 19.06
CA PRO A 565 10.88 6.89 19.72
C PRO A 565 9.44 6.71 20.18
N HIS A 566 9.17 6.91 21.46
CA HIS A 566 7.83 6.76 22.03
C HIS A 566 6.89 7.86 21.54
N PRO A 567 5.63 7.52 21.19
CA PRO A 567 4.65 8.53 20.88
C PRO A 567 4.30 9.32 22.16
N SER A 568 3.91 10.57 21.98
CA SER A 568 3.61 11.49 23.09
C SER A 568 2.17 11.30 23.58
N LEU A 569 1.96 11.14 24.89
CA LEU A 569 0.61 11.07 25.46
C LEU A 569 -0.07 12.45 25.32
N ALA A 570 -1.21 12.48 24.62
CA ALA A 570 -1.93 13.71 24.31
C ALA A 570 -3.22 13.86 25.14
N ALA A 571 -3.91 12.76 25.42
CA ALA A 571 -5.13 12.74 26.24
C ALA A 571 -5.32 11.40 26.95
N THR A 572 -5.97 11.44 28.11
CA THR A 572 -6.43 10.25 28.85
C THR A 572 -7.93 10.38 29.10
N PRO A 573 -8.69 9.28 29.10
CA PRO A 573 -10.13 9.33 29.28
C PRO A 573 -10.49 10.04 30.60
N SER A 574 -11.44 10.97 30.50
CA SER A 574 -11.96 11.72 31.63
C SER A 574 -12.67 10.79 32.63
N PRO A 575 -12.68 11.12 33.93
CA PRO A 575 -13.50 10.40 34.88
C PRO A 575 -14.96 10.37 34.44
N ARG A 576 -15.59 9.19 34.52
CA ARG A 576 -16.97 8.93 34.09
C ARG A 576 -17.23 8.85 32.58
N ALA A 577 -16.21 8.96 31.73
CA ALA A 577 -16.36 8.78 30.29
C ALA A 577 -17.02 7.43 29.93
N SER A 578 -16.56 6.33 30.54
CA SER A 578 -17.12 5.00 30.26
C SER A 578 -18.63 4.93 30.56
N GLN A 579 -19.09 5.48 31.68
CA GLN A 579 -20.53 5.48 32.02
C GLN A 579 -21.37 6.28 31.01
N VAL A 580 -20.84 7.39 30.48
CA VAL A 580 -21.53 8.21 29.49
C VAL A 580 -21.64 7.46 28.16
N TYR A 581 -20.51 6.98 27.62
CA TYR A 581 -20.49 6.41 26.28
C TYR A 581 -21.00 4.96 26.22
N GLU A 582 -20.94 4.18 27.31
CA GLU A 582 -21.61 2.87 27.38
C GLU A 582 -23.12 3.00 27.19
N ALA A 583 -23.74 4.06 27.69
CA ALA A 583 -25.16 4.34 27.47
C ALA A 583 -25.44 4.94 26.08
N LEU A 584 -24.52 5.75 25.55
CA LEU A 584 -24.75 6.54 24.34
C LEU A 584 -24.43 5.78 23.04
N LEU A 585 -23.44 4.88 23.04
CA LEU A 585 -23.04 4.10 21.86
C LEU A 585 -24.19 3.25 21.29
N PRO A 586 -24.95 2.46 22.09
CA PRO A 586 -26.08 1.70 21.56
C PRO A 586 -27.17 2.61 20.97
N ARG A 587 -27.39 3.77 21.59
CA ARG A 587 -28.36 4.76 21.11
C ARG A 587 -27.92 5.39 19.78
N TYR A 588 -26.64 5.71 19.63
CA TYR A 588 -26.09 6.21 18.36
C TYR A 588 -26.23 5.17 17.24
N ALA A 589 -25.88 3.91 17.52
CA ALA A 589 -26.03 2.80 16.56
C ALA A 589 -27.50 2.60 16.12
N GLN A 590 -28.46 2.67 17.05
CA GLN A 590 -29.89 2.57 16.72
C GLN A 590 -30.35 3.70 15.78
N LEU A 591 -29.92 4.93 16.03
CA LEU A 591 -30.25 6.07 15.17
C LEU A 591 -29.60 5.95 13.80
N GLU A 592 -28.36 5.44 13.71
CA GLU A 592 -27.70 5.16 12.44
C GLU A 592 -28.50 4.15 11.60
N GLN A 593 -28.96 3.06 12.22
CA GLN A 593 -29.80 2.06 11.54
C GLN A 593 -31.15 2.64 11.10
N ARG A 594 -31.75 3.55 11.90
CA ARG A 594 -32.96 4.28 11.50
C ARG A 594 -32.71 5.10 10.25
N VAL A 595 -31.63 5.88 10.20
CA VAL A 595 -31.27 6.70 9.03
C VAL A 595 -30.99 5.82 7.80
N LEU A 596 -30.27 4.71 7.97
CA LEU A 596 -30.02 3.74 6.89
C LEU A 596 -31.31 3.15 6.32
N SER A 597 -32.26 2.79 7.18
CA SER A 597 -33.53 2.19 6.75
C SER A 597 -34.39 3.19 5.95
N GLN A 598 -34.38 4.46 6.34
CA GLN A 598 -35.08 5.54 5.63
C GLN A 598 -34.44 5.81 4.26
N ALA A 599 -33.10 5.77 4.18
CA ALA A 599 -32.38 6.01 2.94
C ALA A 599 -32.56 4.90 1.88
N ARG A 600 -32.87 3.67 2.30
CA ARG A 600 -33.07 2.52 1.40
C ARG A 600 -34.49 2.44 0.80
N GLY A 601 -35.45 3.23 1.32
CA GLY A 601 -36.87 3.08 0.98
C GLY A 601 -37.49 1.78 1.53
N PRO A 602 -38.80 1.54 1.37
CA PRO A 602 -39.41 0.25 1.67
C PRO A 602 -38.74 -0.84 0.83
N LEU A 603 -38.36 -1.97 1.44
CA LEU A 603 -37.88 -3.15 0.73
C LEU A 603 -38.96 -3.62 -0.26
N GLU A 604 -38.75 -3.42 -1.56
CA GLU A 604 -39.46 -4.13 -2.64
C GLU A 604 -38.81 -5.49 -2.92
#